data_AF-A0A1V6DLJ9-F1
#
_entry.id   AF-A0A1V6DLJ9-F1
#
_cell.length_a   1.000
_cell.length_b   1.000
_cell.length_c   1.000
_cell.angle_alpha   90.00
_cell.angle_beta   90.00
_cell.angle_gamma   90.00
#
_symmetry.space_group_name_H-M   'P 1'
#
loop_
_entity.id
_entity.type
_entity.pdbx_description
1 polymer ?
#
loop_
_entity_poly.entity_id
_entity_poly.type
_entity_poly.pdbx_seq_one_letter_code
_entity_poly.pdbx_strand_id
1 'polypeptide(L)'
;MLLLAGRGTSEPDANGDAAKLARLVAERLGLGFATTAYIAVVPPKPADALALLEHLPFRHGLFMPAVFFDGMLYKQLAAQLAEHQRQSAKQWRMAAPLASESPWIDTFIERLAEVESGKVAMNRKPHAGHACAHPHHHAHHGCCGSHHHG
;
A
#
# COMPACT_ATOMS: atom_id res chain seq x y z
N MET A 1 -2.48 18.80 -5.30
CA MET A 1 -3.00 17.57 -4.66
C MET A 1 -1.92 16.50 -4.62
N LEU A 2 -2.05 15.48 -3.76
CA LEU A 2 -1.11 14.37 -3.61
C LEU A 2 -1.75 13.04 -4.00
N LEU A 3 -1.01 12.22 -4.74
CA LEU A 3 -1.24 10.79 -4.88
C LEU A 3 -0.04 10.04 -4.31
N LEU A 4 -0.21 9.32 -3.21
CA LEU A 4 0.82 8.46 -2.63
C LEU A 4 0.64 7.03 -3.15
N ALA A 5 1.67 6.43 -3.75
CA ALA A 5 1.65 5.04 -4.19
C ALA A 5 2.40 4.13 -3.21
N GLY A 6 1.66 3.38 -2.41
CA GLY A 6 2.19 2.34 -1.54
C GLY A 6 2.39 1.01 -2.27
N ARG A 7 3.09 0.06 -1.65
CA ARG A 7 3.21 -1.31 -2.19
C ARG A 7 1.84 -1.96 -2.33
N GLY A 8 1.01 -1.91 -1.30
CA GLY A 8 -0.27 -2.62 -1.25
C GLY A 8 -0.10 -4.10 -0.94
N THR A 9 -0.70 -4.56 0.15
CA THR A 9 -0.62 -5.95 0.60
C THR A 9 -2.00 -6.48 0.97
N SER A 10 -2.13 -7.77 1.29
CA SER A 10 -3.35 -8.34 1.86
C SER A 10 -3.62 -7.89 3.29
N GLU A 11 -2.64 -7.30 3.99
CA GLU A 11 -2.76 -6.83 5.37
C GLU A 11 -3.36 -5.41 5.40
N PRO A 12 -4.60 -5.22 5.91
CA PRO A 12 -5.26 -3.92 5.90
C PRO A 12 -4.54 -2.86 6.74
N ASP A 13 -3.97 -3.24 7.88
CA ASP A 13 -3.23 -2.31 8.77
C ASP A 13 -2.02 -1.71 8.03
N ALA A 14 -1.28 -2.51 7.25
CA ALA A 14 -0.14 -2.03 6.46
C ALA A 14 -0.56 -1.10 5.32
N ASN A 15 -1.73 -1.31 4.73
CA ASN A 15 -2.29 -0.39 3.73
C ASN A 15 -2.73 0.92 4.40
N GLY A 16 -3.31 0.84 5.60
CA GLY A 16 -3.70 1.98 6.42
C GLY A 16 -2.52 2.90 6.77
N ASP A 17 -1.34 2.34 7.03
CA ASP A 17 -0.12 3.13 7.26
C ASP A 17 0.26 4.01 6.05
N ALA A 18 0.05 3.51 4.83
CA ALA A 18 0.27 4.32 3.62
C ALA A 18 -0.74 5.48 3.53
N ALA A 19 -2.00 5.25 3.89
CA ALA A 19 -3.03 6.31 3.95
C ALA A 19 -2.72 7.35 5.02
N LYS A 20 -2.25 6.91 6.20
CA LYS A 20 -1.77 7.79 7.25
C LYS A 20 -0.60 8.64 6.79
N LEU A 21 0.40 8.04 6.12
CA LEU A 21 1.53 8.78 5.56
C LEU A 21 1.09 9.83 4.55
N ALA A 22 0.17 9.48 3.64
CA ALA A 22 -0.37 10.41 2.65
C ALA A 22 -1.03 11.62 3.34
N ARG A 23 -1.78 11.38 4.42
CA ARG A 23 -2.41 12.44 5.19
C ARG A 23 -1.39 13.35 5.87
N LEU A 24 -0.38 12.79 6.53
CA LEU A 24 0.67 13.54 7.22
C LEU A 24 1.46 14.43 6.25
N VAL A 25 1.85 13.89 5.10
CA VAL A 25 2.58 14.66 4.07
C VAL A 25 1.72 15.79 3.51
N ALA A 26 0.45 15.52 3.25
CA ALA A 26 -0.48 16.52 2.72
C ALA A 26 -0.67 17.69 3.69
N GLU A 27 -0.89 17.42 4.97
CA GLU A 27 -1.02 18.46 6.00
C GLU A 27 0.28 19.25 6.16
N ARG A 28 1.43 18.56 6.16
CA ARG A 28 2.73 19.23 6.32
C ARG A 28 3.06 20.17 5.16
N LEU A 29 2.63 19.82 3.94
CA LEU A 29 2.85 20.60 2.72
C LEU A 29 1.69 21.55 2.37
N GLY A 30 0.61 21.59 3.18
CA GLY A 30 -0.55 22.43 2.91
C GLY A 30 -1.34 22.04 1.65
N LEU A 31 -1.36 20.76 1.29
CA LEU A 31 -2.06 20.28 0.10
C LEU A 31 -3.56 20.11 0.39
N GLY A 32 -4.40 20.72 -0.45
CA GLY A 32 -5.87 20.69 -0.27
C GLY A 32 -6.54 19.32 -0.48
N PHE A 33 -5.83 18.35 -1.06
CA PHE A 33 -6.33 16.98 -1.22
C PHE A 33 -5.17 15.99 -1.33
N ALA A 34 -5.37 14.81 -0.74
CA ALA A 34 -4.45 13.69 -0.85
C ALA A 34 -5.21 12.37 -0.84
N THR A 35 -4.72 11.41 -1.63
CA THR A 35 -5.23 10.04 -1.63
C THR A 35 -4.10 9.03 -1.82
N THR A 36 -4.40 7.75 -1.65
CA THR A 36 -3.48 6.64 -1.83
C THR A 36 -3.89 5.72 -2.97
N ALA A 37 -2.89 5.19 -3.65
CA ALA A 37 -2.99 4.05 -4.54
C ALA A 37 -1.96 2.98 -4.17
N TYR A 38 -2.12 1.80 -4.75
CA TYR A 38 -1.36 0.61 -4.37
C TYR A 38 -0.89 -0.14 -5.61
N ILE A 39 0.40 -0.45 -5.64
CA ILE A 39 1.06 -0.99 -6.84
C ILE A 39 0.77 -2.49 -7.01
N ALA A 40 0.75 -3.26 -5.93
CA ALA A 40 0.73 -4.73 -5.96
C ALA A 40 -0.66 -5.32 -5.74
N VAL A 41 -1.04 -5.63 -4.50
CA VAL A 41 -2.19 -6.51 -4.22
C VAL A 41 -3.52 -5.77 -4.34
N VAL A 42 -3.73 -4.77 -3.50
CA VAL A 42 -5.03 -4.09 -3.37
C VAL A 42 -5.23 -2.98 -4.41
N PRO A 43 -6.48 -2.58 -4.69
CA PRO A 43 -6.82 -1.37 -5.44
C PRO A 43 -6.91 -0.13 -4.52
N PRO A 44 -6.96 1.09 -5.07
CA PRO A 44 -6.86 1.41 -6.50
C PRO A 44 -5.42 1.32 -7.01
N LYS A 45 -5.22 0.98 -8.30
CA LYS A 45 -3.89 1.04 -8.92
C LYS A 45 -3.51 2.49 -9.22
N PRO A 46 -2.20 2.82 -9.34
CA PRO A 46 -1.78 4.19 -9.65
C PRO A 46 -2.43 4.77 -10.91
N ALA A 47 -2.54 3.99 -11.98
CA ALA A 47 -3.18 4.43 -13.23
C ALA A 47 -4.68 4.76 -13.02
N ASP A 48 -5.42 3.88 -12.35
CA ASP A 48 -6.84 4.11 -12.04
C ASP A 48 -7.05 5.35 -11.17
N ALA A 49 -6.18 5.51 -10.16
CA ALA A 49 -6.23 6.67 -9.28
C ALA A 49 -5.92 7.97 -10.05
N LEU A 50 -4.91 7.97 -10.93
CA LEU A 50 -4.59 9.13 -11.76
C LEU A 50 -5.78 9.53 -12.65
N ALA A 51 -6.45 8.56 -13.27
CA ALA A 51 -7.66 8.81 -14.06
C ALA A 51 -8.78 9.43 -13.22
N LEU A 52 -9.05 8.90 -12.02
CA LEU A 52 -10.06 9.47 -11.11
C LEU A 52 -9.72 10.89 -10.67
N LEU A 53 -8.44 11.19 -10.45
CA LEU A 53 -7.98 12.51 -9.99
C LEU A 53 -8.12 13.59 -11.07
N GLU A 54 -8.31 13.22 -12.34
CA GLU A 54 -8.60 14.19 -13.41
C GLU A 54 -9.91 14.94 -13.17
N HIS A 55 -10.90 14.30 -12.53
CA HIS A 55 -12.19 14.91 -12.26
C HIS A 55 -12.20 15.94 -11.13
N LEU A 56 -11.11 16.06 -10.35
CA LEU A 56 -11.02 17.03 -9.26
C LEU A 56 -10.62 18.44 -9.76
N PRO A 57 -10.95 19.53 -9.06
CA PRO A 57 -10.68 20.90 -9.53
C PRO A 57 -9.21 21.35 -9.39
N PHE A 58 -8.28 20.45 -9.07
CA PHE A 58 -6.86 20.78 -8.88
C PHE A 58 -6.09 20.78 -10.20
N ARG A 59 -5.23 21.80 -10.39
CA ARG A 59 -4.36 21.95 -11.58
C ARG A 59 -3.00 21.26 -11.46
N HIS A 60 -2.49 21.11 -10.24
CA HIS A 60 -1.17 20.55 -9.96
C HIS A 60 -1.28 19.31 -9.07
N GLY A 61 -0.57 18.26 -9.44
CA GLY A 61 -0.49 16.98 -8.73
C GLY A 61 0.95 16.61 -8.38
N LEU A 62 1.15 16.08 -7.17
CA LEU A 62 2.37 15.41 -6.76
C LEU A 62 2.10 13.92 -6.72
N PHE A 63 2.86 13.13 -7.47
CA PHE A 63 2.84 11.68 -7.41
C PHE A 63 4.04 11.20 -6.59
N MET A 64 3.78 10.56 -5.46
CA MET A 64 4.81 10.16 -4.51
C MET A 64 4.83 8.65 -4.33
N PRO A 65 5.73 7.92 -5.02
CA PRO A 65 5.98 6.52 -4.76
C PRO A 65 6.62 6.33 -3.39
N ALA A 66 6.04 5.48 -2.55
CA ALA A 66 6.63 5.06 -1.28
C ALA A 66 7.68 3.95 -1.52
N VAL A 67 8.73 4.28 -2.27
CA VAL A 67 9.86 3.40 -2.58
C VAL A 67 11.16 4.03 -2.11
N PHE A 68 12.10 3.19 -1.69
CA PHE A 68 13.41 3.66 -1.22
C PHE A 68 14.37 3.96 -2.36
N PHE A 69 14.34 3.18 -3.45
CA PHE A 69 15.34 3.23 -4.51
C PHE A 69 14.71 3.46 -5.89
N ASP A 70 15.50 3.99 -6.83
CA ASP A 70 15.16 4.35 -8.21
C ASP A 70 15.18 3.13 -9.19
N GLY A 71 14.90 1.94 -8.68
CA GLY A 71 14.92 0.69 -9.45
C GLY A 71 13.85 0.60 -10.54
N MET A 72 13.72 -0.59 -11.13
CA MET A 72 12.77 -0.85 -12.23
C MET A 72 11.34 -0.41 -11.89
N LEU A 73 10.90 -0.64 -10.65
CA LEU A 73 9.58 -0.24 -10.17
C LEU A 73 9.37 1.29 -10.26
N TYR A 74 10.34 2.08 -9.81
CA TYR A 74 10.26 3.54 -9.88
C TYR A 74 10.18 4.00 -11.33
N LYS A 75 11.00 3.41 -12.23
CA LYS A 75 10.98 3.71 -13.67
C LYS A 75 9.65 3.35 -14.32
N GLN A 76 9.03 2.23 -13.92
CA GLN A 76 7.70 1.85 -14.40
C GLN A 76 6.63 2.86 -13.99
N LEU A 77 6.65 3.30 -12.74
CA LEU A 77 5.74 4.34 -12.24
C LEU A 77 5.95 5.68 -12.94
N ALA A 78 7.22 6.04 -13.24
CA ALA A 78 7.54 7.23 -14.00
C ALA A 78 7.00 7.16 -15.43
N ALA A 79 7.12 6.00 -16.09
CA ALA A 79 6.56 5.78 -17.41
C ALA A 79 5.02 5.84 -17.40
N GLN A 80 4.36 5.27 -16.38
CA GLN A 80 2.91 5.37 -16.20
C GLN A 80 2.47 6.83 -16.03
N LEU A 81 3.18 7.61 -15.21
CA LEU A 81 2.88 9.02 -15.03
C LEU A 81 3.09 9.80 -16.33
N ALA A 82 4.16 9.51 -17.07
CA ALA A 82 4.46 10.16 -18.34
C ALA A 82 3.40 9.87 -19.41
N GLU A 83 2.86 8.65 -19.46
CA GLU A 83 1.71 8.32 -20.32
C GLU A 83 0.48 9.12 -19.92
N HIS A 84 0.12 9.11 -18.63
CA HIS A 84 -1.02 9.87 -18.12
C HIS A 84 -0.90 11.38 -18.43
N GLN A 85 0.30 11.92 -18.27
CA GLN A 85 0.61 13.33 -18.51
C GLN A 85 0.42 13.76 -19.97
N ARG A 86 0.51 12.84 -20.95
CA ARG A 86 0.23 13.14 -22.37
C ARG A 86 -1.24 13.45 -22.64
N GLN A 87 -2.12 12.95 -21.79
CA GLN A 87 -3.58 13.04 -21.97
C GLN A 87 -4.23 13.98 -20.93
N SER A 88 -3.53 14.27 -19.82
CA SER A 88 -3.99 15.15 -18.77
C SER A 88 -3.67 16.62 -19.04
N ALA A 89 -4.63 17.51 -18.76
CA ALA A 89 -4.40 18.96 -18.71
C ALA A 89 -3.72 19.42 -17.40
N LYS A 90 -3.56 18.53 -16.43
CA LYS A 90 -2.98 18.81 -15.12
C LYS A 90 -1.49 18.59 -15.14
N GLN A 91 -0.75 19.37 -14.37
CA GLN A 91 0.69 19.22 -14.27
C GLN A 91 1.02 18.31 -13.09
N TRP A 92 1.52 17.12 -13.40
CA TRP A 92 2.02 16.18 -12.42
C TRP A 92 3.54 16.25 -12.29
N ARG A 93 4.01 16.15 -11.04
CA ARG A 93 5.42 15.95 -10.72
C ARG A 93 5.57 14.68 -9.92
N MET A 94 6.61 13.90 -10.22
CA MET A 94 6.95 12.72 -9.45
C MET A 94 7.97 13.09 -8.37
N ALA A 95 7.72 12.66 -7.14
CA ALA A 95 8.69 12.80 -6.06
C ALA A 95 9.84 11.80 -6.25
N ALA A 96 11.05 12.19 -5.86
CA ALA A 96 12.20 11.31 -5.83
C ALA A 96 12.00 10.15 -4.82
N PRO A 97 12.69 9.01 -5.00
CA PRO A 97 12.72 7.94 -4.01
C PRO A 97 13.17 8.43 -2.63
N LEU A 98 12.70 7.76 -1.58
CA LEU A 98 12.95 8.21 -0.19
C LEU A 98 14.44 8.23 0.19
N ALA A 99 15.25 7.33 -0.37
CA ALA A 99 16.67 7.25 -0.07
C ALA A 99 17.55 8.20 -0.91
N SER A 100 16.97 8.96 -1.84
CA SER A 100 17.75 9.76 -2.78
C SER A 100 18.43 11.00 -2.16
N GLU A 101 17.98 11.47 -0.98
CA GLU A 101 18.40 12.77 -0.42
C GLU A 101 18.52 12.80 1.13
N SER A 102 18.46 11.68 1.88
CA SER A 102 18.27 11.73 3.35
C SER A 102 18.96 10.60 4.15
N PRO A 103 19.42 10.86 5.41
CA PRO A 103 20.18 9.95 6.29
C PRO A 103 19.35 8.79 6.87
N TRP A 104 18.37 8.28 6.12
CA TRP A 104 17.53 7.16 6.56
C TRP A 104 18.36 5.93 6.92
N ILE A 105 19.52 5.75 6.28
CA ILE A 105 20.48 4.68 6.61
C ILE A 105 20.86 4.76 8.10
N ASP A 106 21.17 5.95 8.62
CA ASP A 106 21.56 6.14 10.01
C ASP A 106 20.38 5.82 10.95
N THR A 107 19.16 6.26 10.60
CA THR A 107 17.96 5.90 11.36
C THR A 107 17.65 4.39 11.28
N PHE A 108 17.90 3.73 10.14
CA PHE A 108 17.77 2.27 10.02
C PHE A 108 18.81 1.54 10.88
N ILE A 109 20.05 2.06 10.96
CA ILE A 109 21.10 1.53 11.82
C ILE A 109 20.70 1.68 13.30
N GLU A 110 20.21 2.84 13.71
CA GLU A 110 19.73 3.09 15.07
C GLU A 110 18.57 2.14 15.42
N ARG A 111 17.61 1.94 14.51
CA ARG A 111 16.50 0.99 14.72
C ARG A 111 16.96 -0.46 14.74
N LEU A 112 17.96 -0.84 13.95
CA LEU A 112 18.56 -2.18 14.01
C LEU A 112 19.23 -2.40 15.38
N ALA A 113 19.96 -1.42 15.89
CA ALA A 113 20.57 -1.47 17.22
C ALA A 113 19.52 -1.51 18.36
N GLU A 114 18.37 -0.85 18.19
CA GLU A 114 17.23 -0.95 19.12
C GLU A 114 16.59 -2.35 19.13
N VAL A 115 16.53 -3.01 17.96
CA VAL A 115 16.06 -4.41 17.83
C VAL A 115 17.03 -5.37 18.51
N GLU A 116 18.34 -5.20 18.29
CA GLU A 116 19.37 -6.02 18.93
C GLU A 116 19.44 -5.83 20.44
N SER A 117 19.15 -4.62 20.93
CA SER A 117 19.09 -4.31 22.37
C SER A 117 17.73 -4.61 23.03
N GLY A 118 16.77 -5.17 22.29
CA GLY A 118 15.48 -5.65 22.82
C GLY A 118 14.47 -4.56 23.18
N LYS A 119 14.66 -3.30 22.74
CA LYS A 119 13.79 -2.16 23.07
C LYS A 119 12.77 -1.85 21.95
N VAL A 120 12.15 -2.88 21.37
CA VAL A 120 11.13 -2.69 20.33
C VAL A 120 9.74 -2.80 20.94
N ALA A 121 8.95 -1.73 20.85
CA ALA A 121 7.52 -1.78 21.05
C ALA A 121 6.90 -2.53 19.85
N MET A 122 6.85 -3.85 19.97
CA MET A 122 6.32 -4.74 18.95
C MET A 122 4.79 -4.59 18.89
N ASN A 123 4.28 -3.80 17.94
CA ASN A 123 2.84 -3.86 17.61
C ASN A 123 2.58 -5.12 16.76
N ARG A 124 2.83 -6.29 17.35
CA ARG A 124 2.37 -7.56 16.80
C ARG A 124 1.03 -7.83 17.45
N LYS A 125 -0.05 -7.50 16.76
CA LYS A 125 -1.32 -8.16 17.10
C LYS A 125 -1.11 -9.65 16.89
N PRO A 126 -1.43 -10.51 17.87
CA PRO A 126 -1.41 -11.95 17.64
C PRO A 126 -2.34 -12.20 16.46
N HIS A 127 -1.82 -12.81 15.40
CA HIS A 127 -2.66 -13.42 14.38
C HIS A 127 -3.51 -14.42 15.16
N ALA A 128 -4.81 -14.15 15.28
CA ALA A 128 -5.75 -15.15 15.72
C ALA A 128 -5.56 -16.31 14.76
N GLY A 129 -4.98 -17.40 15.27
CA GLY A 129 -4.90 -18.64 14.53
C GLY A 129 -6.30 -18.90 13.98
N HIS A 130 -6.38 -19.24 12.70
CA HIS A 130 -7.55 -19.94 12.21
C HIS A 130 -7.61 -21.24 13.02
N ALA A 131 -8.30 -21.19 14.16
CA ALA A 131 -8.76 -22.36 14.84
C ALA A 131 -9.77 -22.99 13.88
N CYS A 132 -9.29 -23.92 13.07
CA CYS A 132 -10.13 -24.95 12.46
C CYS A 132 -10.75 -25.74 13.61
N ALA A 133 -11.79 -25.20 14.19
CA ALA A 133 -12.61 -25.87 15.19
C ALA A 133 -13.72 -26.60 14.44
N HIS A 134 -13.42 -27.74 13.81
CA HIS A 134 -14.44 -28.70 13.41
C HIS A 134 -14.04 -30.12 13.82
N PRO A 135 -15.01 -30.93 14.29
CA PRO A 135 -14.83 -31.84 15.42
C PRO A 135 -14.43 -33.24 14.97
N HIS A 136 -13.63 -33.93 15.78
CA HIS A 136 -13.39 -35.37 15.64
C HIS A 136 -14.70 -36.14 15.83
N HIS A 137 -15.42 -36.39 14.74
CA HIS A 137 -16.46 -37.42 14.72
C HIS A 137 -15.82 -38.75 14.35
N HIS A 138 -15.81 -39.67 15.33
CA HIS A 138 -15.57 -41.09 15.10
C HIS A 138 -16.58 -41.59 14.06
N ALA A 139 -16.08 -41.93 12.87
CA ALA A 139 -16.88 -42.61 11.85
C ALA A 139 -17.15 -44.05 12.30
N HIS A 140 -18.24 -44.22 13.04
CA HIS A 140 -18.94 -45.49 13.13
C HIS A 140 -19.57 -45.81 11.76
N HIS A 141 -19.40 -47.07 11.36
CA HIS A 141 -20.12 -47.74 10.28
C HIS A 141 -21.62 -47.38 10.26
N GLY A 142 -22.18 -47.10 9.07
CA GLY A 142 -23.63 -47.22 8.88
C GLY A 142 -24.24 -46.42 7.73
N CYS A 143 -24.90 -47.17 6.84
CA CYS A 143 -26.04 -46.78 6.00
C CYS A 143 -25.85 -46.02 4.68
N CYS A 144 -25.86 -46.84 3.62
CA CYS A 144 -26.48 -46.64 2.32
C CYS A 144 -27.84 -45.91 2.36
N GLY A 145 -28.13 -45.06 1.37
CA GLY A 145 -29.43 -44.40 1.19
C GLY A 145 -29.51 -43.48 -0.04
N SER A 146 -29.97 -44.05 -1.15
CA SER A 146 -30.30 -43.49 -2.48
C SER A 146 -31.04 -42.14 -2.53
N HIS A 147 -30.72 -41.29 -3.51
CA HIS A 147 -31.61 -40.21 -3.99
C HIS A 147 -31.90 -40.35 -5.49
N HIS A 148 -33.19 -40.55 -5.80
CA HIS A 148 -33.81 -40.41 -7.10
C HIS A 148 -33.96 -38.92 -7.45
N HIS A 149 -33.73 -38.56 -8.71
CA HIS A 149 -34.26 -37.33 -9.31
C HIS A 149 -35.14 -37.71 -10.49
N GLY A 150 -36.35 -37.12 -10.51
CA GLY A 150 -37.20 -37.07 -11.69
C GLY A 150 -36.78 -35.95 -12.64
#